data_AF-A0A316HP32-F1
#
_entry.id   AF-A0A316HP32-F1
#
_cell.length_a   1.000
_cell.length_b   1.000
_cell.length_c   1.000
_cell.angle_alpha   90.00
_cell.angle_beta   90.00
_cell.angle_gamma   90.00
#
_symmetry.space_group_name_H-M   'P 1'
#
loop_
_entity.id
_entity.type
_entity.pdbx_description
1 polymer ?
#
loop_
_entity_poly.entity_id
_entity_poly.type
_entity_poly.pdbx_seq_one_letter_code
_entity_poly.pdbx_strand_id
1 'polypeptide(L)'
;MRALAFGLAAVLAFLTLATTIRTTDVLVGSVDAKRIGTATVTSCTKHGPVGRWGVGTSYGCTADVRWEDGRTEQRAFPPGQLAPGDRDVAVFQSNRDPGLNDSGRWFLAGPLAAIALGLLTLWMLLLTVLSLVPSKSGRKRQDEQWPVTRDEVKAAPVTRRVRRLRLYAWLGLVAAVAEGLASMPFFDAPRRVGAFVSPWPELEDAWLVDLPSGVLAGFAVLVAAVIGLIAESVHKDAARIVRYGQSYLGSRKQVPGGGGSWVPTALIAALVLGAIVKVVLAVPAHAPVAVWLAGSRDALVLLALLIITVCTRQSAKDMVGQLVGK
;
A
#
# COMPACT_ATOMS: atom_id res chain seq x y z
N MET A 1 6.91 -24.20 5.32
CA MET A 1 8.31 -24.13 4.83
C MET A 1 8.41 -23.27 3.58
N ARG A 2 8.03 -23.73 2.37
CA ARG A 2 8.19 -22.94 1.12
C ARG A 2 7.41 -21.61 1.08
N ALA A 3 6.14 -21.59 1.46
CA ALA A 3 5.35 -20.35 1.53
C ALA A 3 5.93 -19.31 2.53
N LEU A 4 6.63 -19.80 3.56
CA LEU A 4 7.27 -18.97 4.60
C LEU A 4 8.59 -18.38 4.08
N ALA A 5 9.39 -19.19 3.36
CA ALA A 5 10.59 -18.72 2.67
C ALA A 5 10.29 -17.71 1.56
N PHE A 6 9.18 -17.87 0.82
CA PHE A 6 8.76 -16.92 -0.20
C PHE A 6 8.12 -15.65 0.37
N GLY A 7 7.39 -15.75 1.48
CA GLY A 7 6.96 -14.57 2.24
C GLY A 7 8.16 -13.75 2.70
N LEU A 8 9.21 -14.41 3.22
CA LEU A 8 10.46 -13.76 3.61
C LEU A 8 11.18 -13.11 2.43
N ALA A 9 11.28 -13.79 1.29
CA ALA A 9 11.90 -13.24 0.08
C ALA A 9 11.14 -12.02 -0.46
N ALA A 10 9.81 -12.04 -0.45
CA ALA A 10 8.99 -10.88 -0.81
C ALA A 10 9.21 -9.71 0.15
N VAL A 11 9.25 -9.97 1.46
CA VAL A 11 9.56 -8.95 2.48
C VAL A 11 10.96 -8.37 2.27
N LEU A 12 11.98 -9.19 1.98
CA LEU A 12 13.33 -8.71 1.70
C LEU A 12 13.41 -7.88 0.41
N ALA A 13 12.72 -8.31 -0.66
CA ALA A 13 12.60 -7.55 -1.90
C ALA A 13 11.90 -6.19 -1.69
N PHE A 14 10.86 -6.16 -0.85
CA PHE A 14 10.18 -4.92 -0.47
C PHE A 14 11.05 -4.00 0.39
N LEU A 15 11.78 -4.56 1.37
CA LEU A 15 12.71 -3.78 2.20
C LEU A 15 13.85 -3.20 1.37
N THR A 16 14.40 -3.97 0.43
CA THR A 16 15.41 -3.47 -0.51
C THR A 16 14.83 -2.39 -1.40
N LEU A 17 13.67 -2.61 -2.05
CA LEU A 17 13.01 -1.59 -2.86
C LEU A 17 12.70 -0.30 -2.08
N ALA A 18 12.21 -0.43 -0.85
CA ALA A 18 11.95 0.69 0.04
C ALA A 18 13.22 1.46 0.42
N THR A 19 14.31 0.73 0.66
CA THR A 19 15.63 1.32 0.88
C THR A 19 16.06 2.05 -0.39
N THR A 20 15.85 1.47 -1.57
CA THR A 20 16.15 2.13 -2.85
C THR A 20 15.33 3.41 -3.02
N ILE A 21 14.02 3.38 -2.70
CA ILE A 21 13.13 4.56 -2.76
C ILE A 21 13.60 5.65 -1.79
N ARG A 22 13.90 5.31 -0.53
CA ARG A 22 14.46 6.26 0.46
C ARG A 22 15.82 6.81 0.02
N THR A 23 16.63 5.99 -0.68
CA THR A 23 17.90 6.45 -1.26
C THR A 23 17.73 7.21 -2.57
N THR A 24 16.61 7.09 -3.28
CA THR A 24 16.32 7.93 -4.47
C THR A 24 15.57 9.20 -4.10
N ASP A 25 14.91 9.25 -2.94
CA ASP A 25 14.53 10.49 -2.24
C ASP A 25 15.75 11.34 -1.85
N VAL A 26 16.96 10.80 -1.99
CA VAL A 26 18.20 11.58 -1.95
C VAL A 26 18.26 12.59 -3.10
N LEU A 27 17.45 12.45 -4.15
CA LEU A 27 17.34 13.40 -5.27
C LEU A 27 16.40 14.59 -4.96
N VAL A 28 15.71 14.60 -3.82
CA VAL A 28 14.91 15.74 -3.35
C VAL A 28 15.56 16.27 -2.08
N GLY A 29 15.88 17.58 -2.05
CA GLY A 29 16.57 18.22 -0.92
C GLY A 29 15.87 17.97 0.43
N SER A 30 16.63 18.04 1.53
CA SER A 30 16.08 17.84 2.88
C SER A 30 14.81 18.67 3.10
N VAL A 31 13.89 18.13 3.90
CA VAL A 31 12.60 18.77 4.21
C VAL A 31 12.81 20.16 4.85
N ASP A 32 13.90 20.31 5.59
CA ASP A 32 14.29 21.59 6.19
C ASP A 32 14.98 22.52 5.19
N ALA A 33 14.40 23.70 5.02
CA ALA A 33 15.03 24.83 4.38
C ALA A 33 15.92 25.58 5.38
N LYS A 34 17.21 25.69 5.07
CA LYS A 34 18.13 26.58 5.78
C LYS A 34 17.84 28.05 5.48
N ARG A 35 17.47 28.35 4.23
CA ARG A 35 17.14 29.69 3.73
C ARG A 35 16.02 29.58 2.70
N ILE A 36 15.17 30.59 2.62
CA ILE A 36 14.20 30.77 1.54
C ILE A 36 14.40 32.14 0.88
N GLY A 37 13.97 32.25 -0.36
CA GLY A 37 14.15 33.46 -1.15
C GLY A 37 13.40 33.40 -2.47
N THR A 38 13.68 34.35 -3.35
CA THR A 38 13.12 34.44 -4.70
C THR A 38 14.24 34.37 -5.73
N ALA A 39 14.10 33.49 -6.72
CA ALA A 39 15.05 33.29 -7.79
C ALA A 39 14.61 33.96 -9.09
N THR A 40 15.57 34.54 -9.80
CA THR A 40 15.41 34.99 -11.19
C THR A 40 16.40 34.26 -12.07
N VAL A 41 15.90 33.50 -13.04
CA VAL A 41 16.74 32.66 -13.91
C VAL A 41 17.59 33.52 -14.84
N THR A 42 18.89 33.26 -14.86
CA THR A 42 19.86 33.97 -15.70
C THR A 42 20.29 33.15 -16.91
N SER A 43 20.49 31.85 -16.74
CA SER A 43 20.89 30.94 -17.84
C SER A 43 20.39 29.53 -17.59
N CYS A 44 20.16 28.75 -18.66
CA CYS A 44 19.75 27.36 -18.56
C CYS A 44 20.48 26.48 -19.56
N THR A 45 20.83 25.27 -19.12
CA THR A 45 21.36 24.20 -19.95
C THR A 45 20.25 23.17 -20.16
N LYS A 46 20.00 22.82 -21.42
CA LYS A 46 18.97 21.84 -21.81
C LYS A 46 19.52 20.40 -21.69
N HIS A 47 18.72 19.51 -21.10
CA HIS A 47 18.99 18.08 -20.96
C HIS A 47 17.81 17.26 -21.51
N GLY A 48 18.07 16.19 -22.27
CA GLY A 48 17.02 15.34 -22.86
C GLY A 48 17.41 14.80 -24.25
N PRO A 49 16.49 14.09 -24.94
CA PRO A 49 15.12 13.77 -24.53
C PRO A 49 15.03 12.58 -23.56
N VAL A 50 16.13 11.89 -23.27
CA VAL A 50 16.20 10.81 -22.29
C VAL A 50 17.44 11.02 -21.42
N GLY A 51 17.27 11.05 -20.10
CA GLY A 51 18.38 11.18 -19.17
C GLY A 51 18.01 10.74 -17.75
N ARG A 52 18.95 10.87 -16.81
CA ARG A 52 18.74 10.52 -15.39
C ARG A 52 17.58 11.26 -14.70
N TRP A 53 16.99 12.26 -15.37
CA TRP A 53 15.93 13.13 -14.88
C TRP A 53 14.56 12.85 -15.52
N GLY A 54 14.45 11.80 -16.35
CA GLY A 54 13.19 11.38 -16.97
C GLY A 54 13.19 11.42 -18.50
N VAL A 55 12.00 11.18 -19.07
CA VAL A 55 11.71 11.28 -20.50
C VAL A 55 11.13 12.67 -20.78
N GLY A 56 11.73 13.38 -21.73
CA GLY A 56 11.40 14.77 -22.06
C GLY A 56 12.62 15.68 -21.99
N THR A 57 12.40 16.97 -22.23
CA THR A 57 13.42 18.00 -22.07
C THR A 57 13.31 18.65 -20.69
N SER A 58 14.39 18.57 -19.92
CA SER A 58 14.57 19.24 -18.64
C SER A 58 15.63 20.33 -18.76
N TYR A 59 15.58 21.35 -17.91
CA TYR A 59 16.53 22.45 -17.91
C TYR A 59 17.20 22.54 -16.55
N GLY A 60 18.53 22.49 -16.52
CA GLY A 60 19.33 22.87 -15.36
C GLY A 60 19.67 24.35 -15.46
N CYS A 61 19.22 25.17 -14.51
CA CYS A 61 19.29 26.62 -14.63
C CYS A 61 20.16 27.23 -13.54
N THR A 62 20.88 28.29 -13.90
CA THR A 62 21.51 29.20 -12.96
C THR A 62 20.58 30.38 -12.75
N ALA A 63 20.37 30.78 -11.50
CA ALA A 63 19.50 31.88 -11.13
C ALA A 63 20.15 32.75 -10.06
N ASP A 64 19.86 34.05 -10.11
CA ASP A 64 20.20 34.97 -9.04
C ASP A 64 19.11 34.88 -7.98
N VAL A 65 19.49 34.48 -6.77
CA VAL A 65 18.57 34.24 -5.66
C VAL A 65 18.69 35.37 -4.65
N ARG A 66 17.60 36.09 -4.45
CA ARG A 66 17.43 37.05 -3.37
C ARG A 66 16.84 36.36 -2.16
N TRP A 67 17.67 36.15 -1.14
CA TRP A 67 17.29 35.50 0.11
C TRP A 67 16.55 36.47 1.04
N GLU A 68 15.73 35.93 1.95
CA GLU A 68 15.02 36.74 2.95
C GLU A 68 15.95 37.47 3.93
N ASP A 69 17.18 36.97 4.12
CA ASP A 69 18.22 37.67 4.90
C ASP A 69 18.84 38.88 4.16
N GLY A 70 18.31 39.21 2.98
CA GLY A 70 18.70 40.37 2.18
C GLY A 70 19.90 40.14 1.26
N ARG A 71 20.56 38.98 1.33
CA ARG A 71 21.69 38.67 0.42
C ARG A 71 21.19 38.23 -0.94
N THR A 72 21.93 38.58 -1.98
CA THR A 72 21.71 38.06 -3.33
C THR A 72 22.91 37.21 -3.74
N GLU A 73 22.66 35.99 -4.19
CA GLU A 73 23.71 35.05 -4.61
C GLU A 73 23.28 34.29 -5.86
N GLN A 74 24.23 34.04 -6.75
CA GLN A 74 23.98 33.18 -7.91
C GLN A 74 24.04 31.71 -7.51
N ARG A 75 23.05 30.92 -7.91
CA ARG A 75 22.94 29.49 -7.60
C ARG A 75 22.52 28.68 -8.82
N ALA A 76 23.11 27.50 -8.94
CA ALA A 76 22.70 26.49 -9.92
C ALA A 76 21.61 25.60 -9.32
N PHE A 77 20.54 25.38 -10.09
CA PHE A 77 19.42 24.53 -9.77
C PHE A 77 19.45 23.27 -10.64
N PRO A 78 19.18 22.08 -10.06
CA PRO A 78 19.22 20.84 -10.81
C PRO A 78 18.11 20.78 -11.87
N PRO A 79 18.25 19.92 -12.91
CA PRO A 79 17.31 19.87 -14.01
C PRO A 79 15.86 19.60 -13.57
N GLY A 80 14.93 20.42 -14.07
CA GLY A 80 13.50 20.30 -13.77
C GLY A 80 13.01 21.09 -12.56
N GLN A 81 13.89 21.84 -11.88
CA GLN A 81 13.49 22.74 -10.79
C GLN A 81 13.06 24.13 -11.28
N LEU A 82 13.72 24.67 -12.30
CA LEU A 82 13.41 25.99 -12.88
C LEU A 82 13.30 25.87 -14.40
N ALA A 83 12.55 26.77 -15.02
CA ALA A 83 12.37 26.89 -16.45
C ALA A 83 13.03 28.16 -17.02
N PRO A 84 13.42 28.16 -18.31
CA PRO A 84 13.89 29.37 -18.98
C PRO A 84 12.83 30.47 -18.92
N GLY A 85 13.20 31.64 -18.37
CA GLY A 85 12.31 32.80 -18.26
C GLY A 85 11.61 32.97 -16.92
N ASP A 86 11.80 32.05 -15.96
CA ASP A 86 11.28 32.18 -14.60
C ASP A 86 11.86 33.42 -13.88
N ARG A 87 10.97 34.21 -13.27
CA ARG A 87 11.29 35.44 -12.52
C ARG A 87 10.55 35.46 -11.20
N ASP A 88 11.23 35.94 -10.16
CA ASP A 88 10.70 36.08 -8.80
C ASP A 88 10.04 34.82 -8.24
N VAL A 89 10.57 33.65 -8.59
CA VAL A 89 10.00 32.36 -8.20
C VAL A 89 10.52 31.97 -6.82
N ALA A 90 9.63 31.53 -5.93
CA ALA A 90 10.02 31.12 -4.58
C ALA A 90 10.98 29.92 -4.64
N VAL A 91 12.08 29.98 -3.88
CA VAL A 91 13.11 28.95 -3.81
C VAL A 91 13.57 28.72 -2.37
N PHE A 92 14.19 27.56 -2.13
CA PHE A 92 14.78 27.22 -0.85
C PHE A 92 16.20 26.67 -1.01
N GLN A 93 17.01 26.80 0.04
CA GLN A 93 18.31 26.16 0.18
C GLN A 93 18.26 25.13 1.30
N SER A 94 18.77 23.94 1.03
CA SER A 94 18.84 22.83 1.98
C SER A 94 20.31 22.49 2.34
N ASN A 95 20.53 21.41 3.10
CA ASN A 95 21.88 20.85 3.29
C ASN A 95 22.47 20.21 2.02
N ARG A 96 21.64 20.08 0.96
CA ARG A 96 22.01 19.53 -0.34
C ARG A 96 21.94 20.64 -1.39
N ASP A 97 21.15 20.41 -2.43
CA ASP A 97 20.94 21.33 -3.54
C ASP A 97 19.80 22.32 -3.26
N PRO A 98 19.82 23.51 -3.88
CA PRO A 98 18.70 24.44 -3.89
C PRO A 98 17.57 23.91 -4.76
N GLY A 99 16.34 24.28 -4.42
CA GLY A 99 15.14 23.81 -5.12
C GLY A 99 14.04 24.86 -5.18
N LEU A 100 13.07 24.61 -6.05
CA LEU A 100 11.85 25.41 -6.16
C LEU A 100 11.01 25.28 -4.88
N ASN A 101 10.56 26.39 -4.32
CA ASN A 101 9.67 26.45 -3.15
C ASN A 101 8.22 26.69 -3.57
N ASP A 102 7.83 26.20 -4.74
CA ASP A 102 6.52 26.45 -5.35
C ASP A 102 5.55 25.32 -5.04
N SER A 103 5.41 25.01 -3.74
CA SER A 103 4.87 23.77 -3.18
C SER A 103 5.80 22.56 -3.36
N GLY A 104 5.71 21.59 -2.45
CA GLY A 104 6.44 20.33 -2.56
C GLY A 104 5.92 19.49 -3.72
N ARG A 105 6.10 19.94 -4.97
CA ARG A 105 5.93 19.12 -6.17
C ARG A 105 7.00 18.05 -6.14
N TRP A 106 6.71 17.00 -5.38
CA TRP A 106 7.37 15.72 -5.52
C TRP A 106 7.23 15.35 -6.99
N PHE A 107 8.36 15.23 -7.68
CA PHE A 107 8.40 14.85 -9.07
C PHE A 107 7.86 13.41 -9.16
N LEU A 108 6.54 13.31 -9.34
CA LEU A 108 5.72 12.10 -9.24
C LEU A 108 6.20 10.96 -10.13
N ALA A 109 7.05 11.24 -11.13
CA ALA A 109 7.61 10.23 -12.00
C ALA A 109 8.51 9.23 -11.23
N GLY A 110 9.29 9.66 -10.25
CA GLY A 110 10.21 8.78 -9.52
C GLY A 110 9.50 7.76 -8.63
N PRO A 111 8.66 8.21 -7.68
CA PRO A 111 7.91 7.32 -6.80
C PRO A 111 6.87 6.48 -7.54
N LEU A 112 6.13 7.03 -8.52
CA LEU A 112 5.17 6.24 -9.30
C LEU A 112 5.86 5.21 -10.18
N ALA A 113 7.00 5.53 -10.81
CA ALA A 113 7.75 4.54 -11.58
C ALA A 113 8.34 3.46 -10.67
N ALA A 114 8.82 3.81 -9.47
CA ALA A 114 9.32 2.84 -8.50
C ALA A 114 8.20 1.94 -7.95
N ILE A 115 7.03 2.50 -7.65
CA ILE A 115 5.84 1.73 -7.26
C ILE A 115 5.39 0.83 -8.41
N ALA A 116 5.34 1.34 -9.64
CA ALA A 116 4.97 0.56 -10.82
C ALA A 116 5.98 -0.56 -11.11
N LEU A 117 7.29 -0.29 -11.01
CA LEU A 117 8.33 -1.32 -11.13
C LEU A 117 8.24 -2.34 -10.01
N GLY A 118 7.96 -1.90 -8.78
CA GLY A 118 7.77 -2.75 -7.60
C GLY A 118 6.57 -3.68 -7.77
N LEU A 119 5.43 -3.15 -8.21
CA LEU A 119 4.24 -3.93 -8.54
C LEU A 119 4.48 -4.89 -9.70
N LEU A 120 5.21 -4.47 -10.74
CA LEU A 120 5.58 -5.31 -11.88
C LEU A 120 6.50 -6.46 -11.44
N THR A 121 7.53 -6.17 -10.64
CA THR A 121 8.42 -7.21 -10.10
C THR A 121 7.65 -8.16 -9.20
N LEU A 122 6.74 -7.66 -8.36
CA LEU A 122 5.88 -8.49 -7.53
C LEU A 122 5.00 -9.41 -8.38
N TRP A 123 4.39 -8.87 -9.44
CA TRP A 123 3.54 -9.63 -10.34
C TRP A 123 4.32 -10.71 -11.10
N MET A 124 5.51 -10.37 -11.61
CA MET A 124 6.42 -11.33 -12.24
C MET A 124 6.87 -12.41 -11.27
N LEU A 125 7.18 -12.05 -10.02
CA LEU A 125 7.62 -12.99 -8.99
C LEU A 125 6.47 -13.90 -8.55
N LEU A 126 5.25 -13.37 -8.44
CA LEU A 126 4.03 -14.14 -8.22
C LEU A 126 3.78 -15.15 -9.35
N LEU A 127 3.88 -14.73 -10.61
CA LEU A 127 3.72 -15.63 -11.76
C LEU A 127 4.80 -16.71 -11.80
N THR A 128 6.04 -16.34 -11.53
CA THR A 128 7.17 -17.27 -11.48
C THR A 128 6.99 -18.27 -10.34
N VAL A 129 6.45 -17.84 -9.20
CA VAL A 129 6.09 -18.74 -8.09
C VAL A 129 4.92 -19.64 -8.47
N LEU A 130 3.88 -19.12 -9.11
CA LEU A 130 2.74 -19.91 -9.59
C LEU A 130 3.15 -20.95 -10.64
N SER A 131 4.16 -20.67 -11.46
CA SER A 131 4.70 -21.62 -12.45
C SER A 131 5.65 -22.65 -11.84
N LEU A 132 6.39 -22.28 -10.78
CA LEU A 132 7.32 -23.18 -10.07
C LEU A 132 6.69 -24.02 -8.97
N VAL A 133 5.49 -23.68 -8.48
CA VAL A 133 4.70 -24.59 -7.66
C VAL A 133 4.25 -25.70 -8.60
N PRO A 134 4.79 -26.94 -8.50
CA PRO A 134 4.27 -28.04 -9.30
C PRO A 134 2.78 -28.12 -8.99
N SER A 135 1.95 -27.88 -10.02
CA SER A 135 0.52 -28.13 -9.99
C SER A 135 0.36 -29.52 -9.38
N LYS A 136 0.00 -29.58 -8.09
CA LYS A 136 -0.07 -30.85 -7.35
C LYS A 136 -0.98 -31.77 -8.15
N SER A 137 -0.39 -32.70 -8.90
CA SER A 137 -1.09 -33.61 -9.80
C SER A 137 -2.11 -34.47 -9.03
N GLY A 138 -1.87 -34.70 -7.74
CA GLY A 138 -2.84 -35.34 -6.84
C GLY A 138 -4.09 -34.51 -6.55
N ARG A 139 -4.05 -33.18 -6.61
CA ARG A 139 -5.22 -32.32 -6.44
C ARG A 139 -6.06 -32.26 -7.72
N LYS A 140 -5.42 -32.30 -8.89
CA LYS A 140 -6.09 -32.51 -10.19
C LYS A 140 -6.93 -33.79 -10.19
N ARG A 141 -6.38 -34.93 -9.72
CA ARG A 141 -7.14 -36.19 -9.59
C ARG A 141 -8.36 -36.08 -8.67
N GLN A 142 -8.27 -35.35 -7.55
CA GLN A 142 -9.43 -35.12 -6.67
C GLN A 142 -10.44 -34.14 -7.27
N ASP A 143 -10.00 -33.08 -7.94
CA ASP A 143 -10.89 -32.13 -8.61
C ASP A 143 -11.59 -32.76 -9.83
N GLU A 144 -10.93 -33.69 -10.52
CA GLU A 144 -11.51 -34.53 -11.60
C GLU A 144 -12.50 -35.57 -11.07
N GLN A 145 -12.32 -36.07 -9.84
CA GLN A 145 -13.26 -37.00 -9.21
C GLN A 145 -14.61 -36.34 -8.86
N TRP A 146 -14.62 -35.01 -8.67
CA TRP A 146 -15.80 -34.24 -8.26
C TRP A 146 -16.02 -33.02 -9.19
N PRO A 147 -16.33 -33.26 -10.48
CA PRO A 147 -16.47 -32.19 -11.45
C PRO A 147 -17.69 -31.32 -11.17
N VAL A 148 -17.52 -30.00 -11.21
CA VAL A 148 -18.63 -29.04 -11.10
C VAL A 148 -18.60 -28.09 -12.27
N THR A 149 -19.75 -27.84 -12.88
CA THR A 149 -19.88 -26.91 -14.01
C THR A 149 -19.87 -25.47 -13.52
N ARG A 150 -19.58 -24.51 -14.40
CA ARG A 150 -19.62 -23.07 -14.04
C ARG A 150 -21.02 -22.64 -13.61
N ASP A 151 -22.06 -23.22 -14.19
CA ASP A 151 -23.45 -22.89 -13.87
C ASP A 151 -23.87 -23.44 -12.52
N GLU A 152 -23.41 -24.65 -12.17
CA GLU A 152 -23.57 -25.21 -10.81
C GLU A 152 -22.87 -24.35 -9.76
N VAL A 153 -21.66 -23.84 -10.06
CA VAL A 153 -20.94 -22.94 -9.14
C VAL A 153 -21.69 -21.62 -8.97
N LYS A 154 -22.25 -21.05 -10.03
CA LYS A 154 -23.06 -19.82 -9.95
C LYS A 154 -24.38 -20.03 -9.19
N ALA A 155 -25.01 -21.20 -9.35
CA ALA A 155 -26.24 -21.56 -8.67
C ALA A 155 -26.02 -21.89 -7.18
N ALA A 156 -24.80 -22.30 -6.81
CA ALA A 156 -24.48 -22.61 -5.42
C ALA A 156 -24.66 -21.38 -4.51
N PRO A 157 -25.24 -21.54 -3.32
CA PRO A 157 -25.43 -20.42 -2.40
C PRO A 157 -24.10 -19.86 -1.92
N VAL A 158 -23.99 -18.54 -1.87
CA VAL A 158 -22.81 -17.85 -1.34
C VAL A 158 -22.86 -17.92 0.19
N THR A 159 -22.03 -18.79 0.77
CA THR A 159 -21.94 -18.94 2.22
C THR A 159 -21.35 -17.68 2.87
N ARG A 160 -21.63 -17.46 4.17
CA ARG A 160 -21.06 -16.30 4.90
C ARG A 160 -19.54 -16.34 4.89
N ARG A 161 -18.94 -17.54 4.89
CA ARG A 161 -17.49 -17.72 4.75
C ARG A 161 -16.94 -17.19 3.42
N VAL A 162 -17.62 -17.44 2.30
CA VAL A 162 -17.22 -16.89 0.99
C VAL A 162 -17.39 -15.38 0.98
N ARG A 163 -18.51 -14.87 1.52
CA ARG A 163 -18.76 -13.43 1.64
C ARG A 163 -17.68 -12.74 2.48
N ARG A 164 -17.27 -13.34 3.60
CA ARG A 164 -16.18 -12.86 4.46
C ARG A 164 -14.88 -12.69 3.70
N LEU A 165 -14.46 -13.73 2.99
CA LEU A 165 -13.20 -13.71 2.23
C LEU A 165 -13.26 -12.64 1.12
N ARG A 166 -14.38 -12.53 0.40
CA ARG A 166 -14.56 -11.45 -0.59
C ARG A 166 -14.47 -10.06 0.06
N LEU A 167 -15.09 -9.86 1.22
CA LEU A 167 -15.03 -8.59 1.95
C LEU A 167 -13.60 -8.27 2.43
N TYR A 168 -12.84 -9.26 2.89
CA TYR A 168 -11.42 -9.05 3.21
C TYR A 168 -10.58 -8.70 1.98
N ALA A 169 -10.82 -9.35 0.84
CA ALA A 169 -10.14 -9.02 -0.40
C ALA A 169 -10.45 -7.58 -0.83
N TRP A 170 -11.72 -7.18 -0.79
CA TRP A 170 -12.13 -5.80 -1.06
C TRP A 170 -11.52 -4.81 -0.08
N LEU A 171 -11.50 -5.12 1.22
CA LEU A 171 -10.86 -4.27 2.22
C LEU A 171 -9.36 -4.08 1.94
N GLY A 172 -8.65 -5.15 1.57
CA GLY A 172 -7.23 -5.06 1.19
C GLY A 172 -7.00 -4.20 -0.06
N LEU A 173 -7.86 -4.31 -1.07
CA LEU A 173 -7.79 -3.47 -2.27
C LEU A 173 -8.09 -1.99 -1.95
N VAL A 174 -9.16 -1.72 -1.18
CA VAL A 174 -9.50 -0.37 -0.75
C VAL A 174 -8.39 0.24 0.10
N ALA A 175 -7.80 -0.53 1.01
CA ALA A 175 -6.66 -0.08 1.81
C ALA A 175 -5.44 0.24 0.93
N ALA A 176 -5.14 -0.58 -0.08
CA ALA A 176 -4.05 -0.32 -1.02
C ALA A 176 -4.29 0.94 -1.87
N VAL A 177 -5.53 1.16 -2.33
CA VAL A 177 -5.91 2.37 -3.07
C VAL A 177 -5.84 3.59 -2.15
N ALA A 178 -6.38 3.50 -0.94
CA ALA A 178 -6.33 4.56 0.05
C ALA A 178 -4.88 4.91 0.41
N GLU A 179 -4.00 3.93 0.53
CA GLU A 179 -2.56 4.14 0.75
C GLU A 179 -1.87 4.78 -0.46
N GLY A 180 -2.24 4.34 -1.67
CA GLY A 180 -1.77 4.96 -2.92
C GLY A 180 -2.21 6.42 -3.03
N LEU A 181 -3.44 6.74 -2.61
CA LEU A 181 -3.95 8.11 -2.57
C LEU A 181 -3.32 8.91 -1.42
N ALA A 182 -3.17 8.34 -0.23
CA ALA A 182 -2.56 9.02 0.92
C ALA A 182 -1.07 9.31 0.71
N SER A 183 -0.39 8.48 -0.10
CA SER A 183 0.99 8.72 -0.52
C SER A 183 1.12 9.70 -1.69
N MET A 184 0.01 10.10 -2.32
CA MET A 184 0.01 11.27 -3.20
C MET A 184 0.01 12.53 -2.33
N PRO A 185 0.99 13.43 -2.50
CA PRO A 185 0.98 14.70 -1.79
C PRO A 185 -0.19 15.55 -2.32
N PHE A 186 -1.33 15.49 -1.62
CA PHE A 186 -2.47 16.38 -1.85
C PHE A 186 -2.32 17.72 -1.13
N PHE A 187 -1.24 17.91 -0.36
CA PHE A 187 -1.01 19.10 0.44
C PHE A 187 0.20 19.88 -0.08
N ASP A 188 -0.09 20.93 -0.86
CA ASP A 188 0.83 22.03 -1.15
C ASP A 188 1.08 22.81 0.15
N ALA A 189 2.11 22.43 0.90
CA ALA A 189 2.60 23.23 2.01
C ALA A 189 3.86 24.01 1.57
N PRO A 190 3.86 25.35 1.64
CA PRO A 190 5.07 26.13 1.39
C PRO A 190 6.14 25.81 2.44
N ARG A 191 7.40 25.62 2.03
CA ARG A 191 8.51 25.42 2.98
C ARG A 191 8.80 26.76 3.69
N ARG A 192 8.93 26.74 5.01
CA ARG A 192 9.22 27.91 5.86
C ARG A 192 10.65 27.85 6.41
N VAL A 193 11.26 29.00 6.72
CA VAL A 193 12.52 29.07 7.48
C VAL A 193 12.25 28.65 8.92
N GLY A 194 13.04 27.73 9.46
CA GLY A 194 12.82 27.10 10.77
C GLY A 194 12.38 25.64 10.63
N ALA A 195 12.09 24.97 11.75
CA ALA A 195 11.64 23.58 11.72
C ALA A 195 10.35 23.50 10.89
N PHE A 196 10.43 22.82 9.74
CA PHE A 196 9.23 22.37 9.07
C PHE A 196 8.58 21.36 10.02
N VAL A 197 7.53 21.80 10.75
CA VAL A 197 6.69 20.87 11.51
C VAL A 197 5.80 20.19 10.48
N SER A 198 6.43 19.29 9.74
CA SER A 198 5.74 18.25 9.01
C SER A 198 4.75 17.63 9.98
N PRO A 199 3.49 17.37 9.61
CA PRO A 199 2.64 16.51 10.44
C PRO A 199 3.11 15.05 10.41
N TRP A 200 4.13 14.72 9.58
CA TRP A 200 4.59 13.35 9.39
C TRP A 200 5.17 12.68 10.63
N PRO A 201 6.02 13.31 11.47
CA PRO A 201 6.46 12.70 12.73
C PRO A 201 5.28 12.33 13.63
N GLU A 202 4.29 13.21 13.77
CA GLU A 202 3.09 12.91 14.56
C GLU A 202 2.22 11.82 13.92
N LEU A 203 2.20 11.73 12.58
CA LEU A 203 1.51 10.65 11.85
C LEU A 203 2.26 9.31 11.94
N GLU A 204 3.58 9.32 11.83
CA GLU A 204 4.45 8.15 11.98
C GLU A 204 4.35 7.58 13.40
N ASP A 205 4.32 8.44 14.42
CA ASP A 205 4.12 8.05 15.82
C ASP A 205 2.72 7.50 16.08
N ALA A 206 1.71 8.01 15.37
CA ALA A 206 0.33 7.53 15.44
C ALA A 206 0.13 6.15 14.78
N TRP A 207 1.00 5.76 13.85
CA TRP A 207 0.86 4.50 13.12
C TRP A 207 1.29 3.29 13.95
N LEU A 208 0.58 2.18 13.75
CA LEU A 208 0.92 0.92 14.40
C LEU A 208 2.12 0.25 13.71
N VAL A 209 2.25 0.47 12.41
CA VAL A 209 3.31 -0.07 11.55
C VAL A 209 3.83 1.02 10.61
N ASP A 210 5.06 1.46 10.84
CA ASP A 210 5.80 2.32 9.91
C ASP A 210 6.48 1.46 8.84
N LEU A 211 5.69 1.08 7.83
CA LEU A 211 6.20 0.48 6.61
C LEU A 211 6.07 1.52 5.48
N PRO A 212 7.05 1.58 4.57
CA PRO A 212 6.95 2.40 3.38
C PRO A 212 5.63 2.11 2.65
N SER A 213 4.86 3.17 2.37
CA SER A 213 3.49 3.09 1.84
C SER A 213 3.35 2.19 0.60
N GLY A 214 4.34 2.23 -0.30
CA GLY A 214 4.40 1.35 -1.48
C GLY A 214 4.51 -0.14 -1.15
N VAL A 215 5.21 -0.50 -0.06
CA VAL A 215 5.34 -1.88 0.43
C VAL A 215 4.01 -2.39 0.98
N LEU A 216 3.35 -1.56 1.80
CA LEU A 216 2.04 -1.87 2.36
C LEU A 216 0.98 -2.06 1.28
N ALA A 217 0.91 -1.14 0.32
CA ALA A 217 -0.04 -1.22 -0.79
C ALA A 217 0.18 -2.48 -1.64
N GLY A 218 1.44 -2.76 -2.03
CA GLY A 218 1.78 -3.96 -2.79
C GLY A 218 1.44 -5.26 -2.04
N PHE A 219 1.76 -5.32 -0.75
CA PHE A 219 1.43 -6.46 0.10
C PHE A 219 -0.09 -6.63 0.27
N ALA A 220 -0.84 -5.55 0.46
CA ALA A 220 -2.29 -5.58 0.60
C ALA A 220 -2.98 -6.09 -0.68
N VAL A 221 -2.52 -5.66 -1.87
CA VAL A 221 -3.00 -6.19 -3.16
C VAL A 221 -2.73 -7.68 -3.29
N LEU A 222 -1.52 -8.12 -2.93
CA LEU A 222 -1.15 -9.54 -2.97
C LEU A 222 -2.04 -10.38 -2.05
N VAL A 223 -2.19 -9.95 -0.80
CA VAL A 223 -3.05 -10.62 0.18
C VAL A 223 -4.49 -10.66 -0.30
N ALA A 224 -5.00 -9.56 -0.85
CA ALA A 224 -6.35 -9.50 -1.41
C ALA A 224 -6.55 -10.48 -2.57
N ALA A 225 -5.58 -10.57 -3.49
CA ALA A 225 -5.63 -11.53 -4.60
C ALA A 225 -5.63 -12.98 -4.10
N VAL A 226 -4.75 -13.31 -3.15
CA VAL A 226 -4.70 -14.65 -2.54
C VAL A 226 -6.02 -14.99 -1.83
N ILE A 227 -6.57 -14.07 -1.05
CA ILE A 227 -7.85 -14.25 -0.37
C ILE A 227 -8.99 -14.44 -1.39
N GLY A 228 -8.98 -13.68 -2.49
CA GLY A 228 -9.94 -13.82 -3.59
C GLY A 228 -9.92 -15.21 -4.22
N LEU A 229 -8.73 -15.75 -4.50
CA LEU A 229 -8.56 -17.12 -5.01
C LEU A 229 -9.05 -18.17 -4.01
N ILE A 230 -8.77 -17.99 -2.72
CA ILE A 230 -9.31 -18.86 -1.67
C ILE A 230 -10.84 -18.77 -1.63
N ALA A 231 -11.42 -17.59 -1.77
CA ALA A 231 -12.87 -17.40 -1.79
C ALA A 231 -13.52 -18.16 -2.96
N GLU A 232 -12.92 -18.11 -4.15
CA GLU A 232 -13.37 -18.86 -5.32
C GLU A 232 -13.28 -20.38 -5.10
N SER A 233 -12.16 -20.85 -4.54
CA SER A 233 -11.98 -22.28 -4.19
C SER A 233 -13.03 -22.76 -3.18
N VAL A 234 -13.32 -21.97 -2.15
CA VAL A 234 -14.34 -22.31 -1.14
C VAL A 234 -15.74 -22.31 -1.75
N HIS A 235 -16.02 -21.44 -2.70
CA HIS A 235 -17.30 -21.41 -3.41
C HIS A 235 -17.49 -22.62 -4.31
N LYS A 236 -16.44 -23.06 -5.02
CA LYS A 236 -16.44 -24.33 -5.77
C LYS A 236 -16.66 -25.53 -4.85
N ASP A 237 -16.03 -25.55 -3.69
CA ASP A 237 -16.25 -26.60 -2.70
C ASP A 237 -17.68 -26.58 -2.15
N ALA A 238 -18.30 -25.41 -1.98
CA ALA A 238 -19.73 -25.32 -1.62
C ALA A 238 -20.62 -25.94 -2.72
N ALA A 239 -20.34 -25.67 -4.00
CA ALA A 239 -21.07 -26.28 -5.11
C ALA A 239 -20.92 -27.81 -5.13
N ARG A 240 -19.73 -28.34 -4.82
CA ARG A 240 -19.48 -29.78 -4.69
C ARG A 240 -20.25 -30.39 -3.53
N ILE A 241 -20.35 -29.70 -2.38
CA ILE A 241 -21.14 -30.16 -1.24
C ILE A 241 -22.62 -30.22 -1.61
N VAL A 242 -23.16 -29.22 -2.32
CA VAL A 242 -24.55 -29.23 -2.77
C VAL A 242 -24.81 -30.37 -3.77
N ARG A 243 -23.89 -30.59 -4.73
CA ARG A 243 -24.05 -31.62 -5.76
C ARG A 243 -23.87 -33.05 -5.24
N TYR A 244 -22.85 -33.28 -4.42
CA TYR A 244 -22.40 -34.62 -4.03
C TYR A 244 -22.66 -34.98 -2.56
N GLY A 245 -23.05 -34.01 -1.74
CA GLY A 245 -23.43 -34.22 -0.35
C GLY A 245 -22.34 -34.88 0.50
N GLN A 246 -22.74 -35.92 1.23
CA GLN A 246 -21.87 -36.64 2.17
C GLN A 246 -20.73 -37.39 1.48
N SER A 247 -20.91 -37.85 0.24
CA SER A 247 -19.88 -38.59 -0.49
C SER A 247 -18.60 -37.75 -0.70
N TYR A 248 -18.78 -36.47 -1.05
CA TYR A 248 -17.68 -35.52 -1.14
C TYR A 248 -17.08 -35.20 0.24
N LEU A 249 -17.90 -34.98 1.26
CA LEU A 249 -17.44 -34.67 2.63
C LEU A 249 -16.63 -35.81 3.23
N GLY A 250 -17.03 -37.06 3.01
CA GLY A 250 -16.32 -38.25 3.47
C GLY A 250 -14.93 -38.40 2.84
N SER A 251 -14.73 -37.88 1.63
CA SER A 251 -13.41 -37.87 0.97
C SER A 251 -12.45 -36.80 1.53
N ARG A 252 -12.97 -35.81 2.27
CA ARG A 252 -12.18 -34.74 2.87
C ARG A 252 -11.67 -35.17 4.25
N LYS A 253 -10.37 -35.00 4.47
CA LYS A 253 -9.76 -35.21 5.78
C LYS A 253 -10.44 -34.29 6.81
N GLN A 254 -11.05 -34.88 7.83
CA GLN A 254 -11.59 -34.12 8.95
C GLN A 254 -10.45 -33.32 9.59
N VAL A 255 -10.64 -32.01 9.72
CA VAL A 255 -9.69 -31.15 10.43
C VAL A 255 -10.02 -31.25 11.91
N PRO A 256 -9.17 -31.89 12.74
CA PRO A 256 -9.41 -31.97 14.17
C PRO A 256 -9.34 -30.55 14.75
N GLY A 257 -10.35 -30.16 15.53
CA GLY A 257 -10.38 -28.84 16.16
C GLY A 257 -11.22 -27.76 15.46
N GLY A 258 -12.22 -28.13 14.64
CA GLY A 258 -13.16 -27.20 13.98
C GLY A 258 -14.11 -26.42 14.92
N GLY A 259 -13.75 -26.24 16.20
CA GLY A 259 -14.41 -25.29 17.09
C GLY A 259 -14.04 -23.87 16.69
N GLY A 260 -15.02 -22.99 16.57
CA GLY A 260 -14.79 -21.59 16.19
C GLY A 260 -14.02 -20.85 17.27
N SER A 261 -12.68 -20.91 17.23
CA SER A 261 -11.82 -20.20 18.17
C SER A 261 -12.10 -18.70 18.12
N TRP A 262 -12.37 -18.12 19.30
CA TRP A 262 -12.53 -16.67 19.47
C TRP A 262 -11.18 -15.93 19.47
N VAL A 263 -10.08 -16.66 19.58
CA VAL A 263 -8.72 -16.09 19.73
C VAL A 263 -8.39 -15.10 18.60
N PRO A 264 -8.64 -15.37 17.30
CA PRO A 264 -8.33 -14.40 16.26
C PRO A 264 -9.18 -13.12 16.37
N THR A 265 -10.44 -13.25 16.78
CA THR A 265 -11.34 -12.09 16.96
C THR A 265 -10.92 -11.24 18.16
N ALA A 266 -10.57 -11.88 19.27
CA ALA A 266 -10.06 -11.19 20.46
C ALA A 266 -8.73 -10.46 20.16
N LEU A 267 -7.84 -11.11 19.40
CA LEU A 267 -6.58 -10.50 18.97
C LEU A 267 -6.81 -9.26 18.09
N ILE A 268 -7.71 -9.34 17.10
CA ILE A 268 -8.06 -8.18 16.26
C ILE A 268 -8.64 -7.05 17.13
N ALA A 269 -9.54 -7.36 18.07
CA ALA A 269 -10.12 -6.36 18.97
C ALA A 269 -9.06 -5.68 19.85
N ALA A 270 -8.11 -6.44 20.38
CA ALA A 270 -6.99 -5.88 21.13
C ALA A 270 -6.12 -4.95 20.27
N LEU A 271 -5.86 -5.32 19.02
CA LEU A 271 -5.13 -4.46 18.07
C LEU A 271 -5.90 -3.18 17.73
N VAL A 272 -7.22 -3.25 17.57
CA VAL A 272 -8.07 -2.05 17.36
C VAL A 272 -7.93 -1.09 18.54
N LEU A 273 -8.07 -1.59 19.77
CA LEU A 273 -7.93 -0.76 20.97
C LEU A 273 -6.54 -0.14 21.06
N GLY A 274 -5.48 -0.91 20.80
CA GLY A 274 -4.11 -0.42 20.77
C GLY A 274 -3.90 0.69 19.72
N ALA A 275 -4.46 0.51 18.52
CA ALA A 275 -4.40 1.52 17.46
C ALA A 275 -5.11 2.82 17.86
N ILE A 276 -6.32 2.72 18.41
CA ILE A 276 -7.08 3.90 18.87
C ILE A 276 -6.31 4.66 19.96
N VAL A 277 -5.77 3.94 20.96
CA VAL A 277 -5.00 4.56 22.04
C VAL A 277 -3.77 5.27 21.49
N LYS A 278 -3.03 4.64 20.56
CA LYS A 278 -1.88 5.28 19.91
C LYS A 278 -2.25 6.60 19.23
N VAL A 279 -3.32 6.59 18.43
CA VAL A 279 -3.78 7.78 17.71
C VAL A 279 -4.19 8.90 18.66
N VAL A 280 -4.93 8.57 19.73
CA VAL A 280 -5.36 9.57 20.73
C VAL A 280 -4.17 10.17 21.49
N LEU A 281 -3.12 9.38 21.75
CA LEU A 281 -1.92 9.86 22.45
C LEU A 281 -0.98 10.64 21.53
N ALA A 282 -0.91 10.29 20.25
CA ALA A 282 0.02 10.90 19.29
C ALA A 282 -0.55 12.16 18.61
N VAL A 283 -1.85 12.21 18.31
CA VAL A 283 -2.45 13.30 17.56
C VAL A 283 -2.92 14.42 18.51
N PRO A 284 -2.44 15.67 18.35
CA PRO A 284 -2.88 16.80 19.17
C PRO A 284 -4.40 17.03 19.08
N ALA A 285 -5.03 17.39 20.20
CA ALA A 285 -6.48 17.63 20.26
C ALA A 285 -6.98 18.71 19.27
N HIS A 286 -6.12 19.67 18.91
CA HIS A 286 -6.41 20.74 17.98
C HIS A 286 -5.92 20.46 16.55
N ALA A 287 -5.46 19.24 16.26
CA ALA A 287 -5.00 18.87 14.93
C ALA A 287 -6.15 18.94 13.90
N PRO A 288 -5.87 19.33 12.65
CA PRO A 288 -6.86 19.31 11.58
C PRO A 288 -7.49 17.92 11.40
N VAL A 289 -8.74 17.87 10.93
CA VAL A 289 -9.48 16.62 10.66
C VAL A 289 -8.69 15.68 9.74
N ALA A 290 -7.96 16.23 8.76
CA ALA A 290 -7.11 15.44 7.86
C ALA A 290 -6.00 14.67 8.61
N VAL A 291 -5.38 15.29 9.63
CA VAL A 291 -4.33 14.66 10.46
C VAL A 291 -4.95 13.56 11.32
N TRP A 292 -6.13 13.81 11.90
CA TRP A 292 -6.87 12.78 12.63
C TRP A 292 -7.24 11.58 11.75
N LEU A 293 -7.72 11.83 10.53
CA LEU A 293 -8.07 10.77 9.57
C LEU A 293 -6.83 9.96 9.13
N ALA A 294 -5.72 10.63 8.85
CA ALA A 294 -4.46 9.99 8.46
C ALA A 294 -3.83 9.20 9.62
N GLY A 295 -3.85 9.73 10.84
CA GLY A 295 -3.42 9.00 12.04
C GLY A 295 -4.33 7.81 12.33
N SER A 296 -5.64 7.96 12.15
CA SER A 296 -6.65 6.90 12.41
C SER A 296 -6.68 5.77 11.39
N ARG A 297 -5.87 5.79 10.33
CA ARG A 297 -5.89 4.81 9.24
C ARG A 297 -5.90 3.36 9.73
N ASP A 298 -4.92 3.01 10.56
CA ASP A 298 -4.74 1.63 11.03
C ASP A 298 -5.92 1.19 11.91
N ALA A 299 -6.42 2.10 12.77
CA ALA A 299 -7.59 1.85 13.61
C ALA A 299 -8.85 1.60 12.75
N LEU A 300 -9.06 2.39 11.69
CA LEU A 300 -10.19 2.23 10.78
C LEU A 300 -10.13 0.90 10.00
N VAL A 301 -8.96 0.53 9.49
CA VAL A 301 -8.76 -0.74 8.78
C VAL A 301 -8.98 -1.93 9.71
N LEU A 302 -8.42 -1.89 10.93
CA LEU A 302 -8.59 -2.95 11.92
C LEU A 302 -10.03 -3.05 12.42
N LEU A 303 -10.72 -1.91 12.60
CA LEU A 303 -12.13 -1.89 12.98
C LEU A 303 -13.01 -2.48 11.89
N ALA A 304 -12.78 -2.12 10.62
CA ALA A 304 -13.46 -2.73 9.48
C ALA A 304 -13.21 -4.24 9.40
N LEU A 305 -11.97 -4.67 9.62
CA LEU A 305 -11.61 -6.09 9.68
C LEU A 305 -12.37 -6.80 10.81
N LEU A 306 -12.46 -6.20 12.01
CA LEU A 306 -13.19 -6.73 13.15
C LEU A 306 -14.68 -6.88 12.84
N ILE A 307 -15.31 -5.83 12.31
CA ILE A 307 -16.73 -5.82 11.94
C ILE A 307 -17.02 -6.92 10.93
N ILE A 308 -16.23 -7.01 9.85
CA ILE A 308 -16.37 -8.09 8.85
C ILE A 308 -16.25 -9.46 9.54
N THR A 309 -15.26 -9.65 10.41
CA THR A 309 -15.00 -10.92 11.10
C THR A 309 -16.18 -11.35 11.98
N VAL A 310 -16.73 -10.43 12.77
CA VAL A 310 -17.86 -10.70 13.68
C VAL A 310 -19.15 -10.93 12.88
N CYS A 311 -19.50 -10.04 11.95
CA CYS A 311 -20.75 -10.10 11.20
C CYS A 311 -20.84 -11.29 10.23
N THR A 312 -19.69 -11.83 9.78
CA THR A 312 -19.66 -12.95 8.82
C THR A 312 -19.14 -14.25 9.44
N ARG A 313 -19.10 -14.33 10.78
CA ARG A 313 -18.71 -15.54 11.47
C ARG A 313 -19.67 -16.68 11.13
N GLN A 314 -19.10 -17.81 10.74
CA GLN A 314 -19.82 -19.06 10.47
C GLN A 314 -18.90 -20.22 10.79
N SER A 315 -19.37 -21.20 11.57
CA SER A 315 -18.59 -22.41 11.81
C SER A 315 -18.62 -23.31 10.57
N ALA A 316 -17.64 -24.20 10.44
CA ALA A 316 -17.62 -25.16 9.34
C ALA A 316 -18.85 -26.11 9.40
N LYS A 317 -19.31 -26.44 10.61
CA LYS A 317 -20.50 -27.27 10.83
C LYS A 317 -21.77 -26.56 10.36
N ASP A 318 -21.96 -25.29 10.75
CA ASP A 318 -23.13 -24.50 10.33
C ASP A 318 -23.17 -24.32 8.81
N MET A 319 -22.01 -24.13 8.20
CA MET A 319 -21.89 -24.03 6.74
C MET A 319 -22.34 -25.33 6.06
N VAL A 320 -21.85 -26.49 6.52
CA VAL A 320 -22.26 -27.79 5.96
C VAL A 320 -23.74 -28.04 6.20
N GLY A 321 -24.25 -27.78 7.41
CA GLY A 321 -25.68 -27.92 7.72
C GLY A 321 -26.57 -27.06 6.83
N GLN A 322 -26.15 -25.81 6.55
CA GLN A 322 -26.87 -24.91 5.64
C GLN A 322 -26.87 -25.40 4.18
N LEU A 323 -25.79 -26.06 3.75
CA LEU A 323 -25.63 -26.54 2.37
C LEU A 323 -26.30 -27.89 2.11
N VAL A 324 -26.37 -28.76 3.12
CA VAL A 324 -26.99 -30.10 3.02
C VAL A 324 -28.49 -30.06 3.33
N GLY A 325 -28.96 -29.07 4.09
CA GLY A 325 -30.38 -28.88 4.40
C GLY A 325 -31.20 -28.17 3.30
N LYS A 326 -30.61 -27.89 2.15
CA LYS A 326 -31.26 -27.31 0.96
C LYS A 326 -31.17 -28.29 -0.19
#